data_AF-A0AAY5EUJ1-F1
#
_entry.id   AF-A0AAY5EUJ1-F1
#
_cell.length_a   1.000
_cell.length_b   1.000
_cell.length_c   1.000
_cell.angle_alpha   90.00
_cell.angle_beta   90.00
_cell.angle_gamma   90.00
#
_symmetry.space_group_name_H-M   'P 1'
#
loop_
_entity.id
_entity.type
_entity.pdbx_description
1 polymer ?
#
loop_
_entity_poly.entity_id
_entity_poly.type
_entity_poly.pdbx_seq_one_letter_code
_entity_poly.pdbx_strand_id
1 'polypeptide(L)'
;MATIYSGFHVKLKSPLTPWSDRLKLARFAWTSRQCFLPNKEQVLFDWVSHALSCYYNKKVQVPLEVVEDLWTYLDEILHSKKLYNVLNQGKTITLNPSLAKFVVRESREVATLTSSLIVPVVDTLTTLLRQGESWLSNPHNIILVLGALHFVPLENQSMEDYYSAFQAIHEALFAIILCYPKIMLKSAPTFLNCFYRLVTSIIHEGKQKEKDSEKLLKCARLVERMYTHIGKTAEGFSILSSFMVAQYVNELQKVTLRPEIKAHLTEGIYCILDQCIENDIKFLNRTLQKGLKEVFDELYKNYTRYHKSQWQGEEKYTA
;
A
#
# COMPACT_ATOMS: atom_id res chain seq x y z
N MET A 1 45.61 24.64 10.06
CA MET A 1 44.65 24.53 11.18
C MET A 1 43.31 24.11 10.61
N ALA A 2 42.77 22.96 11.01
CA ALA A 2 41.47 22.50 10.53
C ALA A 2 40.38 23.31 11.24
N THR A 3 39.73 24.23 10.52
CA THR A 3 38.61 25.01 11.05
C THR A 3 37.45 24.05 11.34
N ILE A 4 37.22 23.75 12.62
CA ILE A 4 36.08 22.96 13.05
C ILE A 4 34.84 23.84 12.84
N TYR A 5 34.07 23.54 11.79
CA TYR A 5 32.81 24.24 11.53
C TYR A 5 31.74 23.73 12.51
N SER A 6 31.38 24.56 13.49
CA SER A 6 30.29 24.30 14.44
C SER A 6 28.94 24.82 13.89
N GLY A 7 27.83 24.28 14.42
CA GLY A 7 26.47 24.75 14.08
C GLY A 7 25.85 24.21 12.79
N PHE A 8 26.43 23.19 12.15
CA PHE A 8 25.88 22.57 10.91
C PHE A 8 24.43 22.15 11.04
N HIS A 9 24.09 21.40 12.09
CA HIS A 9 22.73 20.90 12.30
C HIS A 9 21.71 22.05 12.46
N VAL A 10 22.11 23.15 13.09
CA VAL A 10 21.26 24.34 13.26
C VAL A 10 21.05 25.05 11.92
N LYS A 11 22.12 25.25 11.13
CA LYS A 11 22.02 25.86 9.79
C LYS A 11 21.20 25.01 8.82
N LEU A 12 21.36 23.68 8.89
CA LEU A 12 20.62 22.74 8.04
C LEU A 12 19.11 22.75 8.32
N LYS A 13 18.70 23.02 9.56
CA LYS A 13 17.30 23.10 9.99
C LYS A 13 16.73 24.52 10.04
N SER A 14 17.57 25.55 9.92
CA SER A 14 17.16 26.94 10.07
C SER A 14 16.28 27.39 8.90
N PRO A 15 15.07 27.95 9.16
CA PRO A 15 14.22 28.48 8.11
C PRO A 15 14.86 29.67 7.37
N LEU A 16 15.80 30.36 8.01
CA LEU A 16 16.50 31.54 7.48
C LEU A 16 17.56 31.19 6.43
N THR A 17 18.00 29.93 6.36
CA THR A 17 19.00 29.51 5.37
C THR A 17 18.32 29.13 4.06
N PRO A 18 18.73 29.69 2.90
CA PRO A 18 18.20 29.30 1.59
C PRO A 18 18.34 27.80 1.32
N TRP A 19 17.41 27.22 0.56
CA TRP A 19 17.40 25.79 0.28
C TRP A 19 18.65 25.30 -0.46
N SER A 20 19.12 26.07 -1.43
CA SER A 20 20.37 25.79 -2.17
C SER A 20 21.58 25.73 -1.24
N ASP A 21 21.66 26.62 -0.26
CA ASP A 21 22.74 26.65 0.72
C ASP A 21 22.65 25.47 1.70
N ARG A 22 21.44 25.10 2.13
CA ARG A 22 21.24 23.89 2.95
C ARG A 22 21.73 22.63 2.23
N LEU A 23 21.45 22.52 0.94
CA LEU A 23 21.88 21.38 0.14
C LEU A 23 23.40 21.33 -0.06
N LYS A 24 24.03 22.47 -0.35
CA LYS A 24 25.50 22.58 -0.41
C LYS A 24 26.13 22.17 0.93
N LEU A 25 25.55 22.61 2.04
CA LEU A 25 26.00 22.23 3.39
C LEU A 25 25.84 20.73 3.62
N ALA A 26 24.73 20.12 3.20
CA ALA A 26 24.50 18.69 3.35
C ALA A 26 25.51 17.86 2.53
N ARG A 27 25.74 18.22 1.26
CA ARG A 27 26.73 17.59 0.37
C ARG A 27 28.15 17.70 0.93
N PHE A 28 28.52 18.87 1.44
CA PHE A 28 29.80 19.07 2.13
C PHE A 28 29.89 18.20 3.39
N ALA A 29 28.84 18.14 4.21
CA ALA A 29 28.83 17.35 5.43
C ALA A 29 28.93 15.84 5.15
N TRP A 30 28.32 15.35 4.05
CA TRP A 30 28.38 13.94 3.66
C TRP A 30 29.80 13.49 3.34
N THR A 31 30.52 14.29 2.55
CA THR A 31 31.87 14.01 2.05
C THR A 31 32.97 14.35 3.06
N SER A 32 32.78 15.40 3.85
CA SER A 32 33.82 15.94 4.72
C SER A 32 33.98 15.14 6.02
N ARG A 33 35.24 14.78 6.31
CA ARG A 33 35.66 14.25 7.62
C ARG A 33 35.76 15.35 8.70
N GLN A 34 35.81 16.61 8.30
CA GLN A 34 35.97 17.77 9.21
C GLN A 34 34.64 18.25 9.81
N CYS A 35 33.51 17.77 9.29
CA CYS A 35 32.19 18.01 9.89
C CYS A 35 31.96 17.00 11.03
N PHE A 36 31.81 17.47 12.27
CA PHE A 36 31.46 16.59 13.39
C PHE A 36 29.94 16.62 13.63
N LEU A 37 29.29 15.48 13.38
CA LEU A 37 27.87 15.28 13.59
C LEU A 37 27.66 13.86 14.15
N PRO A 38 27.07 13.69 15.34
CA PRO A 38 26.71 12.37 15.86
C PRO A 38 25.75 11.68 14.88
N ASN A 39 25.98 10.39 14.61
CA ASN A 39 25.20 9.61 13.62
C ASN A 39 25.04 10.35 12.27
N LYS A 40 26.14 10.95 11.80
CA LYS A 40 26.18 11.82 10.61
C LYS A 40 25.39 11.24 9.43
N GLU A 41 25.61 9.96 9.14
CA GLU A 41 24.98 9.29 8.01
C GLU A 41 23.45 9.25 8.15
N GLN A 42 22.95 8.86 9.32
CA GLN A 42 21.52 8.86 9.62
C GLN A 42 20.94 10.28 9.56
N VAL A 43 21.60 11.27 10.17
CA VAL A 43 21.08 12.64 10.22
C VAL A 43 20.96 13.26 8.83
N LEU A 44 21.94 13.03 7.96
CA LEU A 44 21.91 13.56 6.59
C LEU A 44 20.88 12.83 5.73
N PHE A 45 20.74 11.51 5.90
CA PHE A 45 19.72 10.71 5.24
C PHE A 45 18.29 11.11 5.66
N ASP A 46 18.07 11.28 6.96
CA ASP A 46 16.79 11.72 7.52
C ASP A 46 16.46 13.15 7.08
N TRP A 47 17.46 14.02 6.99
CA TRP A 47 17.24 15.39 6.55
C TRP A 47 16.73 15.45 5.12
N VAL A 48 17.36 14.75 4.16
CA VAL A 48 16.90 14.76 2.76
C VAL A 48 15.52 14.09 2.63
N SER A 49 15.31 12.98 3.34
CA SER A 49 14.01 12.29 3.38
C SER A 49 12.90 13.19 3.93
N HIS A 50 13.19 13.92 5.01
CA HIS A 50 12.26 14.87 5.63
C HIS A 50 12.01 16.10 4.75
N ALA A 51 13.03 16.62 4.07
CA ALA A 51 12.90 17.75 3.15
C ALA A 51 11.95 17.40 1.99
N LEU A 52 12.16 16.25 1.35
CA LEU A 52 11.28 15.72 0.30
C LEU A 52 9.86 15.51 0.84
N SER A 53 9.72 14.89 2.02
CA SER A 53 8.42 14.71 2.68
C SER A 53 7.68 16.02 2.91
N CYS A 54 8.36 17.05 3.40
CA CYS A 54 7.77 18.36 3.66
C CYS A 54 7.35 19.07 2.37
N TYR A 55 8.16 18.99 1.32
CA TYR A 55 7.80 19.50 -0.01
C TYR A 55 6.52 18.83 -0.52
N TYR A 56 6.48 17.51 -0.52
CA TYR A 56 5.37 16.75 -1.08
C TYR A 56 4.09 16.75 -0.27
N ASN A 57 4.18 17.04 1.03
CA ASN A 57 3.03 17.31 1.87
C ASN A 57 2.62 18.79 1.85
N LYS A 58 3.19 19.61 0.95
CA LYS A 58 2.94 21.05 0.81
C LYS A 58 3.17 21.84 2.11
N LYS A 59 4.05 21.34 2.99
CA LYS A 59 4.39 21.98 4.27
C LYS A 59 5.44 23.07 4.11
N VAL A 60 6.24 23.02 3.04
CA VAL A 60 7.28 24.00 2.73
C VAL A 60 7.29 24.27 1.22
N GLN A 61 7.56 25.51 0.85
CA GLN A 61 7.83 25.88 -0.54
C GLN A 61 9.31 25.66 -0.85
N VAL A 62 9.57 24.84 -1.86
CA VAL A 62 10.92 24.53 -2.36
C VAL A 62 10.91 24.74 -3.87
N PRO A 63 11.86 25.49 -4.45
CA PRO A 63 11.98 25.61 -5.91
C PRO A 63 12.19 24.24 -6.57
N LEU A 64 11.60 24.01 -7.74
CA LEU A 64 11.63 22.70 -8.42
C LEU A 64 13.07 22.22 -8.69
N GLU A 65 13.94 23.11 -9.16
CA GLU A 65 15.37 22.83 -9.37
C GLU A 65 16.03 22.25 -8.12
N VAL A 66 15.71 22.78 -6.94
CA VAL A 66 16.28 22.29 -5.69
C VAL A 66 15.67 20.95 -5.28
N VAL A 67 14.44 20.64 -5.69
CA VAL A 67 13.82 19.32 -5.46
C VAL A 67 14.51 18.25 -6.29
N GLU A 68 14.83 18.53 -7.56
CA GLU A 68 15.63 17.64 -8.40
C GLU A 68 17.02 17.41 -7.81
N ASP A 69 17.66 18.47 -7.30
CA ASP A 69 18.96 18.35 -6.64
C ASP A 69 18.90 17.57 -5.31
N LEU A 70 17.76 17.62 -4.59
CA LEU A 70 17.52 16.82 -3.39
C LEU A 70 17.39 15.33 -3.72
N TRP A 71 16.69 14.99 -4.80
CA TRP A 71 16.63 13.61 -5.31
C TRP A 71 17.99 13.12 -5.76
N THR A 72 18.74 13.94 -6.50
CA THR A 72 20.11 13.64 -6.91
C THR A 72 21.02 13.42 -5.70
N TYR A 73 20.87 14.24 -4.65
CA TYR A 73 21.64 14.06 -3.43
C TYR A 73 21.28 12.77 -2.67
N LEU A 74 20.00 12.40 -2.63
CA LEU A 74 19.58 11.13 -2.06
C LEU A 74 20.17 9.94 -2.84
N ASP A 75 20.12 10.01 -4.17
CA ASP A 75 20.72 8.99 -5.04
C ASP A 75 22.23 8.84 -4.81
N GLU A 76 22.95 9.96 -4.70
CA GLU A 76 24.38 9.98 -4.37
C GLU A 76 24.68 9.34 -3.00
N ILE A 77 23.83 9.54 -2.00
CA ILE A 77 23.97 8.88 -0.69
C ILE A 77 23.83 7.37 -0.87
N LEU A 78 22.76 6.92 -1.53
CA LEU A 78 22.42 5.51 -1.72
C LEU A 78 23.50 4.76 -2.50
N HIS A 79 24.11 5.40 -3.50
CA HIS A 79 25.18 4.83 -4.31
C HIS A 79 26.59 5.06 -3.74
N SER A 80 26.73 5.72 -2.58
CA SER A 80 28.04 6.07 -2.05
C SER A 80 28.80 4.85 -1.49
N LYS A 81 30.10 4.76 -1.81
CA LYS A 81 31.03 3.84 -1.13
C LYS A 81 31.05 4.03 0.37
N LYS A 82 30.76 5.25 0.83
CA LYS A 82 30.68 5.60 2.24
C LYS A 82 29.55 4.84 2.94
N LEU A 83 28.35 4.85 2.36
CA LEU A 83 27.21 4.09 2.87
C LEU A 83 27.52 2.59 2.90
N TYR A 84 28.05 2.06 1.80
CA TYR A 84 28.45 0.66 1.71
C TYR A 84 29.43 0.26 2.83
N ASN A 85 30.47 1.06 3.08
CA ASN A 85 31.43 0.81 4.15
C ASN A 85 30.80 0.85 5.55
N VAL A 86 29.82 1.74 5.77
CA VAL A 86 29.11 1.84 7.05
C VAL A 86 28.27 0.59 7.30
N LEU A 87 27.56 0.11 6.28
CA LEU A 87 26.76 -1.12 6.37
C LEU A 87 27.65 -2.35 6.62
N ASN A 88 28.81 -2.45 5.94
CA ASN A 88 29.77 -3.54 6.15
C ASN A 88 30.40 -3.55 7.56
N GLN A 89 30.37 -2.43 8.27
CA GLN A 89 30.82 -2.35 9.68
C GLN A 89 29.74 -2.81 10.67
N GLY A 90 28.61 -3.35 10.19
CA GLY A 90 27.49 -3.76 11.02
C GLY A 90 26.63 -2.60 11.55
N LYS A 91 26.88 -1.37 11.10
CA LYS A 91 26.02 -0.22 11.42
C LYS A 91 24.80 -0.24 10.50
N THR A 92 23.64 0.07 11.07
CA THR A 92 22.38 0.15 10.31
C THR A 92 21.99 1.61 10.05
N ILE A 93 21.31 1.84 8.92
CA ILE A 93 20.60 3.09 8.66
C ILE A 93 19.11 2.78 8.72
N THR A 94 18.38 3.52 9.55
CA THR A 94 16.93 3.40 9.64
C THR A 94 16.29 4.09 8.45
N LEU A 95 15.55 3.33 7.65
CA LEU A 95 14.76 3.86 6.54
C LEU A 95 13.42 4.35 7.06
N ASN A 96 13.09 5.60 6.76
CA ASN A 96 11.77 6.14 7.05
C ASN A 96 10.77 5.65 5.98
N PRO A 97 9.67 4.96 6.34
CA PRO A 97 8.68 4.48 5.37
C PRO A 97 8.05 5.59 4.51
N SER A 98 8.13 6.85 4.96
CA SER A 98 7.68 7.99 4.17
C SER A 98 8.46 8.14 2.87
N LEU A 99 9.75 7.82 2.86
CA LEU A 99 10.55 7.87 1.63
C LEU A 99 10.04 6.87 0.60
N ALA A 100 9.77 5.63 1.01
CA ALA A 100 9.24 4.60 0.12
C ALA A 100 7.90 5.02 -0.51
N LYS A 101 7.00 5.65 0.27
CA LYS A 101 5.76 6.22 -0.25
C LYS A 101 6.01 7.26 -1.36
N PHE A 102 6.99 8.13 -1.20
CA PHE A 102 7.29 9.15 -2.21
C PHE A 102 7.97 8.56 -3.43
N VAL A 103 8.91 7.63 -3.26
CA VAL A 103 9.51 6.90 -4.40
C VAL A 103 8.43 6.25 -5.24
N VAL A 104 7.51 5.48 -4.63
CA VAL A 104 6.40 4.86 -5.36
C VAL A 104 5.52 5.90 -6.04
N ARG A 105 5.21 7.02 -5.38
CA ARG A 105 4.37 8.07 -5.97
C ARG A 105 5.00 8.73 -7.18
N GLU A 106 6.27 9.09 -7.13
CA GLU A 106 6.92 9.78 -8.24
C GLU A 106 7.24 8.82 -9.40
N SER A 107 7.54 7.57 -9.11
CA SER A 107 7.85 6.57 -10.14
C SER A 107 6.63 6.07 -10.92
N ARG A 108 5.40 6.26 -10.40
CA ARG A 108 4.17 5.70 -11.00
C ARG A 108 3.88 6.22 -12.41
N GLU A 109 4.38 7.40 -12.77
CA GLU A 109 4.15 8.03 -14.07
C GLU A 109 4.99 7.38 -15.18
N VAL A 110 5.98 6.56 -14.83
CA VAL A 110 6.90 5.89 -15.76
C VAL A 110 6.67 4.39 -15.69
N ALA A 111 5.96 3.82 -16.68
CA ALA A 111 5.54 2.42 -16.66
C ALA A 111 6.70 1.41 -16.51
N THR A 112 7.88 1.69 -17.06
CA THR A 112 9.07 0.82 -16.93
C THR A 112 9.61 0.73 -15.50
N LEU A 113 9.24 1.67 -14.62
CA LEU A 113 9.62 1.67 -13.21
C LEU A 113 8.73 0.75 -12.36
N THR A 114 7.62 0.23 -12.89
CA THR A 114 6.72 -0.66 -12.14
C THR A 114 7.47 -1.91 -11.66
N SER A 115 8.05 -2.69 -12.57
CA SER A 115 8.80 -3.90 -12.22
C SER A 115 10.22 -3.62 -11.74
N SER A 116 10.89 -2.58 -12.24
CA SER A 116 12.29 -2.30 -11.90
C SER A 116 12.50 -1.59 -10.56
N LEU A 117 11.48 -0.88 -10.04
CA LEU A 117 11.61 -0.08 -8.83
C LEU A 117 10.41 -0.18 -7.88
N ILE A 118 9.18 0.03 -8.37
CA ILE A 118 7.98 0.11 -7.51
C ILE A 118 7.71 -1.22 -6.82
N VAL A 119 7.67 -2.33 -7.57
CA VAL A 119 7.46 -3.68 -7.01
C VAL A 119 8.55 -4.04 -5.99
N PRO A 120 9.86 -3.93 -6.29
CA PRO A 120 10.92 -4.15 -5.31
C PRO A 120 10.80 -3.32 -4.02
N VAL A 121 10.38 -2.05 -4.12
CA VAL A 121 10.15 -1.20 -2.95
C VAL A 121 8.98 -1.73 -2.11
N VAL A 122 7.87 -2.11 -2.74
CA VAL A 122 6.70 -2.67 -2.04
C VAL A 122 7.03 -4.03 -1.42
N ASP A 123 7.80 -4.88 -2.10
CA ASP A 123 8.26 -6.16 -1.56
C ASP A 123 9.17 -5.94 -0.35
N THR A 124 10.07 -4.96 -0.41
CA THR A 124 10.90 -4.59 0.75
C THR A 124 10.03 -4.14 1.93
N LEU A 125 9.03 -3.28 1.70
CA LEU A 125 8.07 -2.89 2.74
C LEU A 125 7.32 -4.11 3.30
N THR A 126 6.94 -5.05 2.45
CA THR A 126 6.24 -6.29 2.83
C THR A 126 7.12 -7.19 3.69
N THR A 127 8.40 -7.36 3.34
CA THR A 127 9.35 -8.13 4.15
C THR A 127 9.55 -7.50 5.53
N LEU A 128 9.57 -6.17 5.63
CA LEU A 128 9.65 -5.44 6.90
C LEU A 128 8.38 -5.61 7.74
N LEU A 129 7.19 -5.52 7.12
CA LEU A 129 5.93 -5.78 7.81
C LEU A 129 5.89 -7.19 8.42
N ARG A 130 6.42 -8.18 7.71
CA ARG A 130 6.47 -9.58 8.19
C ARG A 130 7.40 -9.78 9.39
N GLN A 131 8.31 -8.86 9.68
CA GLN A 131 9.14 -8.91 10.89
C GLN A 131 8.34 -8.58 12.17
N GLY A 132 7.13 -8.03 12.05
CA GLY A 132 6.20 -7.81 13.16
C GLY A 132 6.42 -6.52 13.95
N GLU A 133 5.68 -6.39 15.05
CA GLU A 133 5.61 -5.15 15.87
C GLU A 133 6.95 -4.77 16.54
N SER A 134 7.90 -5.71 16.67
CA SER A 134 9.22 -5.44 17.23
C SER A 134 10.05 -4.48 16.38
N TRP A 135 9.83 -4.45 15.06
CA TRP A 135 10.57 -3.59 14.13
C TRP A 135 9.77 -2.36 13.67
N LEU A 136 8.44 -2.48 13.57
CA LEU A 136 7.55 -1.37 13.23
C LEU A 136 6.57 -1.10 14.36
N SER A 137 7.10 -0.71 15.52
CA SER A 137 6.27 -0.45 16.71
C SER A 137 5.40 0.80 16.58
N ASN A 138 5.70 1.70 15.65
CA ASN A 138 4.94 2.92 15.42
C ASN A 138 3.79 2.70 14.43
N PRO A 139 2.51 2.84 14.83
CA PRO A 139 1.35 2.70 13.95
C PRO A 139 1.36 3.62 12.72
N HIS A 140 2.01 4.78 12.81
CA HIS A 140 2.15 5.71 11.70
C HIS A 140 2.91 5.08 10.52
N ASN A 141 3.83 4.15 10.77
CA ASN A 141 4.57 3.46 9.71
C ASN A 141 3.64 2.61 8.83
N ILE A 142 2.63 1.96 9.43
CA ILE A 142 1.63 1.17 8.69
C ILE A 142 0.79 2.07 7.79
N ILE A 143 0.38 3.25 8.28
CA ILE A 143 -0.36 4.24 7.49
C ILE A 143 0.49 4.74 6.30
N LEU A 144 1.80 4.93 6.51
CA LEU A 144 2.72 5.30 5.42
C LEU A 144 2.84 4.20 4.37
N VAL A 145 2.91 2.93 4.79
CA VAL A 145 2.93 1.79 3.86
C VAL A 145 1.64 1.74 3.07
N LEU A 146 0.47 1.82 3.71
CA LEU A 146 -0.83 1.90 3.02
C LEU A 146 -0.87 3.08 2.03
N GLY A 147 -0.29 4.22 2.42
CA GLY A 147 -0.11 5.37 1.53
C GLY A 147 0.78 5.09 0.33
N ALA A 148 1.81 4.25 0.45
CA ALA A 148 2.65 3.81 -0.66
C ALA A 148 1.87 2.88 -1.59
N LEU A 149 1.15 1.90 -1.03
CA LEU A 149 0.33 0.95 -1.80
C LEU A 149 -0.72 1.66 -2.65
N HIS A 150 -1.30 2.74 -2.14
CA HIS A 150 -2.27 3.57 -2.87
C HIS A 150 -1.70 4.16 -4.18
N PHE A 151 -0.39 4.38 -4.27
CA PHE A 151 0.24 4.97 -5.46
C PHE A 151 0.75 3.96 -6.48
N VAL A 152 0.78 2.67 -6.15
CA VAL A 152 1.21 1.61 -7.08
C VAL A 152 0.25 1.57 -8.27
N PRO A 153 0.71 1.72 -9.52
CA PRO A 153 -0.16 1.76 -10.69
C PRO A 153 -0.73 0.36 -11.01
N LEU A 154 -2.02 0.31 -11.36
CA LEU A 154 -2.70 -0.90 -11.83
C LEU A 154 -3.34 -0.71 -13.22
N GLU A 155 -3.32 0.51 -13.75
CA GLU A 155 -3.93 0.87 -15.02
C GLU A 155 -2.86 1.05 -16.10
N ASN A 156 -3.20 0.74 -17.35
CA ASN A 156 -2.34 0.92 -18.53
C ASN A 156 -0.95 0.26 -18.41
N GLN A 157 -0.88 -0.89 -17.74
CA GLN A 157 0.36 -1.66 -17.57
C GLN A 157 0.40 -2.86 -18.53
N SER A 158 1.60 -3.41 -18.75
CA SER A 158 1.72 -4.75 -19.34
C SER A 158 1.10 -5.80 -18.41
N MET A 159 0.66 -6.96 -18.93
CA MET A 159 0.11 -8.03 -18.10
C MET A 159 1.10 -8.58 -17.06
N GLU A 160 2.41 -8.47 -17.30
CA GLU A 160 3.46 -8.87 -16.35
C GLU A 160 3.58 -7.85 -15.21
N ASP A 161 3.66 -6.56 -15.55
CA ASP A 161 3.76 -5.48 -14.58
C ASP A 161 2.48 -5.36 -13.75
N TYR A 162 1.32 -5.53 -14.40
CA TYR A 162 0.01 -5.59 -13.76
C TYR A 162 -0.03 -6.68 -12.68
N TYR A 163 0.28 -7.92 -13.07
CA TYR A 163 0.24 -9.06 -12.16
C TYR A 163 1.23 -8.87 -10.99
N SER A 164 2.45 -8.42 -11.29
CA SER A 164 3.49 -8.20 -10.28
C SER A 164 3.09 -7.11 -9.27
N ALA A 165 2.56 -5.98 -9.77
CA ALA A 165 2.06 -4.90 -8.93
C ALA A 165 0.85 -5.34 -8.09
N PHE A 166 -0.09 -6.07 -8.68
CA PHE A 166 -1.26 -6.62 -7.99
C PHE A 166 -0.85 -7.55 -6.85
N GLN A 167 0.06 -8.48 -7.14
CA GLN A 167 0.59 -9.41 -6.15
C GLN A 167 1.32 -8.67 -5.02
N ALA A 168 2.17 -7.69 -5.34
CA ALA A 168 2.91 -6.91 -4.34
C ALA A 168 1.96 -6.15 -3.38
N ILE A 169 0.91 -5.49 -3.91
CA ILE A 169 -0.11 -4.83 -3.08
C ILE A 169 -0.84 -5.86 -2.21
N HIS A 170 -1.28 -6.98 -2.79
CA HIS A 170 -1.97 -8.03 -2.05
C HIS A 170 -1.11 -8.55 -0.88
N GLU A 171 0.14 -8.93 -1.14
CA GLU A 171 1.03 -9.49 -0.12
C GLU A 171 1.33 -8.49 1.00
N ALA A 172 1.44 -7.20 0.68
CA ALA A 172 1.60 -6.13 1.68
C ALA A 172 0.35 -5.97 2.55
N LEU A 173 -0.85 -5.91 1.94
CA LEU A 173 -2.11 -5.84 2.67
C LEU A 173 -2.32 -7.08 3.55
N PHE A 174 -1.95 -8.24 3.02
CA PHE A 174 -2.06 -9.51 3.74
C PHE A 174 -1.14 -9.54 4.96
N ALA A 175 0.10 -9.07 4.81
CA ALA A 175 1.02 -8.91 5.93
C ALA A 175 0.48 -7.94 6.99
N ILE A 176 -0.20 -6.86 6.58
CA ILE A 176 -0.82 -5.90 7.51
C ILE A 176 -1.94 -6.55 8.33
N ILE A 177 -2.82 -7.34 7.70
CA ILE A 177 -3.90 -8.08 8.41
C ILE A 177 -3.28 -9.03 9.45
N LEU A 178 -2.27 -9.81 9.05
CA LEU A 178 -1.70 -10.85 9.91
C LEU A 178 -0.84 -10.29 11.05
N CYS A 179 0.03 -9.33 10.74
CA CYS A 179 1.04 -8.86 11.68
C CYS A 179 0.58 -7.64 12.50
N TYR A 180 -0.40 -6.88 12.03
CA TYR A 180 -0.85 -5.62 12.66
C TYR A 180 -2.37 -5.45 12.72
N PRO A 181 -3.15 -6.46 13.17
CA PRO A 181 -4.62 -6.43 13.10
C PRO A 181 -5.22 -5.22 13.84
N LYS A 182 -4.69 -4.85 15.01
CA LYS A 182 -5.19 -3.70 15.80
C LYS A 182 -5.01 -2.35 15.09
N ILE A 183 -3.87 -2.14 14.43
CA ILE A 183 -3.55 -0.89 13.72
C ILE A 183 -4.33 -0.83 12.40
N MET A 184 -4.43 -1.97 11.72
CA MET A 184 -5.25 -2.14 10.54
C MET A 184 -6.70 -1.73 10.83
N LEU A 185 -7.32 -2.19 11.94
CA LEU A 185 -8.69 -1.80 12.29
C LEU A 185 -8.86 -0.29 12.53
N LYS A 186 -7.89 0.35 13.20
CA LYS A 186 -7.89 1.82 13.39
C LYS A 186 -7.76 2.60 12.08
N SER A 187 -7.22 1.97 11.04
CA SER A 187 -7.02 2.54 9.71
C SER A 187 -7.84 1.82 8.63
N ALA A 188 -8.91 1.12 9.03
CA ALA A 188 -9.70 0.26 8.16
C ALA A 188 -10.18 0.96 6.87
N PRO A 189 -10.60 2.24 6.87
CA PRO A 189 -10.95 2.93 5.63
C PRO A 189 -9.79 3.02 4.63
N THR A 190 -8.57 3.29 5.11
CA THR A 190 -7.39 3.40 4.24
C THR A 190 -6.96 2.03 3.71
N PHE A 191 -7.03 1.02 4.58
CA PHE A 191 -6.80 -0.38 4.21
C PHE A 191 -7.78 -0.84 3.12
N LEU A 192 -9.08 -0.66 3.36
CA LEU A 192 -10.13 -1.04 2.42
C LEU A 192 -10.03 -0.27 1.11
N ASN A 193 -9.66 1.01 1.12
CA ASN A 193 -9.42 1.74 -0.12
C ASN A 193 -8.32 1.10 -0.98
N CYS A 194 -7.24 0.59 -0.37
CA CYS A 194 -6.20 -0.13 -1.11
C CYS A 194 -6.74 -1.47 -1.65
N PHE A 195 -7.50 -2.19 -0.84
CA PHE A 195 -8.10 -3.46 -1.26
C PHE A 195 -9.15 -3.28 -2.36
N TYR A 196 -10.03 -2.27 -2.26
CA TYR A 196 -11.02 -1.95 -3.28
C TYR A 196 -10.38 -1.61 -4.62
N ARG A 197 -9.20 -0.99 -4.64
CA ARG A 197 -8.45 -0.81 -5.89
C ARG A 197 -8.11 -2.13 -6.57
N LEU A 198 -7.73 -3.17 -5.81
CA LEU A 198 -7.51 -4.51 -6.36
C LEU A 198 -8.82 -5.11 -6.90
N VAL A 199 -9.91 -5.02 -6.12
CA VAL A 199 -11.23 -5.54 -6.51
C VAL A 199 -11.74 -4.87 -7.78
N THR A 200 -11.76 -3.53 -7.81
CA THR A 200 -12.16 -2.75 -8.98
C THR A 200 -11.28 -3.09 -10.18
N SER A 201 -9.96 -3.15 -9.98
CA SER A 201 -9.03 -3.47 -11.06
C SER A 201 -9.32 -4.84 -11.69
N ILE A 202 -9.41 -5.91 -10.89
CA ILE A 202 -9.66 -7.25 -11.46
C ILE A 202 -11.06 -7.38 -12.07
N ILE A 203 -12.05 -6.63 -11.56
CA ILE A 203 -13.37 -6.57 -12.18
C ILE A 203 -13.30 -5.91 -13.57
N HIS A 204 -12.48 -4.87 -13.72
CA HIS A 204 -12.34 -4.17 -15.00
C HIS A 204 -11.51 -4.95 -16.03
N GLU A 205 -10.38 -5.54 -15.61
CA GLU A 205 -9.52 -6.36 -16.46
C GLU A 205 -10.13 -7.75 -16.74
N GLY A 206 -10.97 -8.27 -15.85
CA GLY A 206 -11.63 -9.58 -15.97
C GLY A 206 -12.77 -9.65 -16.99
N LYS A 207 -12.97 -8.62 -17.82
CA LYS A 207 -13.99 -8.56 -18.87
C LYS A 207 -13.77 -9.65 -19.93
N GLN A 208 -14.84 -10.09 -20.58
CA GLN A 208 -14.83 -11.18 -21.58
C GLN A 208 -14.01 -10.92 -22.87
N LYS A 209 -13.17 -9.87 -22.94
CA LYS A 209 -12.49 -9.45 -24.18
C LYS A 209 -10.99 -9.81 -24.30
N GLU A 210 -10.32 -10.33 -23.27
CA GLU A 210 -8.85 -10.54 -23.29
C GLU A 210 -8.33 -11.99 -23.20
N LYS A 211 -7.14 -12.20 -23.78
CA LYS A 211 -6.53 -13.52 -24.05
C LYS A 211 -5.72 -14.11 -22.87
N ASP A 212 -5.18 -13.32 -21.96
CA ASP A 212 -4.29 -13.82 -20.90
C ASP A 212 -5.08 -14.21 -19.63
N SER A 213 -5.76 -15.35 -19.72
CA SER A 213 -6.67 -15.86 -18.68
C SER A 213 -5.97 -16.25 -17.37
N GLU A 214 -4.74 -16.79 -17.43
CA GLU A 214 -4.11 -17.41 -16.26
C GLU A 214 -3.73 -16.41 -15.15
N LYS A 215 -3.08 -15.29 -15.50
CA LYS A 215 -2.66 -14.27 -14.52
C LYS A 215 -3.85 -13.57 -13.88
N LEU A 216 -4.88 -13.26 -14.67
CA LEU A 216 -6.12 -12.68 -14.17
C LEU A 216 -6.83 -13.65 -13.21
N LEU A 217 -6.80 -14.96 -13.51
CA LEU A 217 -7.32 -15.96 -12.59
C LEU A 217 -6.53 -16.02 -11.27
N LYS A 218 -5.19 -15.91 -11.32
CA LYS A 218 -4.36 -15.79 -10.12
C LYS A 218 -4.72 -14.54 -9.30
N CYS A 219 -4.92 -13.38 -9.93
CA CYS A 219 -5.37 -12.16 -9.25
C CYS A 219 -6.75 -12.34 -8.60
N ALA A 220 -7.70 -13.00 -9.28
CA ALA A 220 -9.02 -13.27 -8.72
C ALA A 220 -8.94 -14.14 -7.44
N ARG A 221 -8.09 -15.16 -7.44
CA ARG A 221 -7.82 -16.01 -6.25
C ARG A 221 -7.18 -15.24 -5.11
N LEU A 222 -6.31 -14.27 -5.40
CA LEU A 222 -5.74 -13.39 -4.37
C LEU A 222 -6.82 -12.53 -3.71
N VAL A 223 -7.77 -12.01 -4.50
CA VAL A 223 -8.91 -11.24 -3.96
C VAL A 223 -9.82 -12.11 -3.10
N GLU A 224 -10.17 -13.31 -3.57
CA GLU A 224 -10.94 -14.29 -2.78
C GLU A 224 -10.26 -14.56 -1.43
N ARG A 225 -8.95 -14.89 -1.46
CA ARG A 225 -8.16 -15.13 -0.25
C ARG A 225 -8.24 -13.93 0.71
N MET A 226 -8.08 -12.71 0.21
CA MET A 226 -8.18 -11.51 1.05
C MET A 226 -9.56 -11.37 1.69
N TYR A 227 -10.64 -11.58 0.93
CA TYR A 227 -12.00 -11.57 1.48
C TYR A 227 -12.20 -12.63 2.57
N THR A 228 -11.76 -13.87 2.35
CA THR A 228 -11.85 -14.94 3.37
C THR A 228 -11.14 -14.54 4.66
N HIS A 229 -9.97 -13.91 4.57
CA HIS A 229 -9.23 -13.46 5.75
C HIS A 229 -9.86 -12.25 6.46
N ILE A 230 -10.41 -11.29 5.69
CA ILE A 230 -11.19 -10.19 6.26
C ILE A 230 -12.42 -10.74 7.00
N GLY A 231 -13.15 -11.67 6.37
CA GLY A 231 -14.32 -12.34 6.97
C GLY A 231 -13.98 -13.08 8.27
N LYS A 232 -12.82 -13.75 8.35
CA LYS A 232 -12.35 -14.42 9.57
C LYS A 232 -11.91 -13.46 10.68
N THR A 233 -11.52 -12.22 10.33
CA THR A 233 -11.11 -11.18 11.31
C THR A 233 -12.35 -10.43 11.86
N ALA A 234 -13.50 -11.11 11.86
CA ALA A 234 -14.89 -10.62 11.89
C ALA A 234 -15.20 -9.47 12.85
N GLU A 235 -14.67 -9.49 14.07
CA GLU A 235 -15.07 -8.53 15.12
C GLU A 235 -14.82 -7.07 14.72
N GLY A 236 -13.75 -6.79 13.97
CA GLY A 236 -13.39 -5.44 13.59
C GLY A 236 -13.97 -4.94 12.25
N PHE A 237 -14.43 -5.85 11.39
CA PHE A 237 -14.93 -5.52 10.04
C PHE A 237 -16.44 -5.71 9.86
N SER A 238 -17.14 -6.32 10.80
CA SER A 238 -18.60 -6.52 10.74
C SER A 238 -19.36 -5.26 10.34
N ILE A 239 -19.06 -4.12 10.97
CA ILE A 239 -19.65 -2.79 10.69
C ILE A 239 -19.42 -2.33 9.24
N LEU A 240 -18.36 -2.82 8.59
CA LEU A 240 -17.95 -2.45 7.23
C LEU A 240 -18.46 -3.44 6.16
N SER A 241 -19.04 -4.58 6.55
CA SER A 241 -19.41 -5.67 5.64
C SER A 241 -20.47 -5.24 4.62
N SER A 242 -21.49 -4.49 5.05
CA SER A 242 -22.51 -3.94 4.15
C SER A 242 -21.91 -2.98 3.11
N PHE A 243 -20.93 -2.15 3.50
CA PHE A 243 -20.24 -1.25 2.57
C PHE A 243 -19.38 -2.01 1.56
N MET A 244 -18.70 -3.07 2.00
CA MET A 244 -17.91 -3.94 1.11
C MET A 244 -18.79 -4.61 0.04
N VAL A 245 -19.97 -5.11 0.44
CA VAL A 245 -20.95 -5.71 -0.48
C VAL A 245 -21.50 -4.66 -1.45
N ALA A 246 -21.88 -3.47 -0.97
CA ALA A 246 -22.36 -2.39 -1.82
C ALA A 246 -21.31 -1.96 -2.86
N GLN A 247 -20.05 -1.82 -2.44
CA GLN A 247 -18.93 -1.49 -3.33
C GLN A 247 -18.75 -2.57 -4.41
N TYR A 248 -18.78 -3.84 -4.02
CA TYR A 248 -18.64 -4.95 -4.97
C TYR A 248 -19.76 -4.97 -6.02
N VAL A 249 -21.02 -4.86 -5.58
CA VAL A 249 -22.19 -4.84 -6.47
C VAL A 249 -22.13 -3.66 -7.44
N ASN A 250 -21.69 -2.49 -6.95
CA ASN A 250 -21.50 -1.30 -7.78
C ASN A 250 -20.49 -1.50 -8.91
N GLU A 251 -19.36 -2.17 -8.63
CA GLU A 251 -18.37 -2.46 -9.68
C GLU A 251 -18.84 -3.59 -10.61
N LEU A 252 -19.50 -4.62 -10.08
CA LEU A 252 -19.99 -5.74 -10.87
C LEU A 252 -21.05 -5.32 -11.90
N GLN A 253 -21.92 -4.36 -11.57
CA GLN A 253 -22.95 -3.86 -12.50
C GLN A 253 -22.33 -3.25 -13.78
N LYS A 254 -21.10 -2.73 -13.72
CA LYS A 254 -20.47 -1.99 -14.82
C LYS A 254 -19.89 -2.91 -15.91
N VAL A 255 -19.76 -4.22 -15.64
CA VAL A 255 -18.97 -5.12 -16.48
C VAL A 255 -19.61 -6.50 -16.61
N THR A 256 -19.28 -7.22 -17.68
CA THR A 256 -19.58 -8.65 -17.78
C THR A 256 -18.28 -9.44 -17.64
N LEU A 257 -18.16 -10.15 -16.52
CA LEU A 257 -16.96 -10.94 -16.18
C LEU A 257 -16.92 -12.29 -16.88
N ARG A 258 -15.71 -12.82 -17.02
CA ARG A 258 -15.50 -14.23 -17.34
C ARG A 258 -16.00 -15.13 -16.21
N PRO A 259 -16.62 -16.29 -16.50
CA PRO A 259 -17.21 -17.16 -15.48
C PRO A 259 -16.23 -17.58 -14.38
N GLU A 260 -14.98 -17.90 -14.74
CA GLU A 260 -13.96 -18.39 -13.80
C GLU A 260 -13.52 -17.30 -12.82
N ILE A 261 -13.38 -16.06 -13.30
CA ILE A 261 -13.08 -14.90 -12.46
C ILE A 261 -14.28 -14.56 -11.57
N LYS A 262 -15.48 -14.54 -12.16
CA LYS A 262 -16.72 -14.28 -11.42
C LYS A 262 -16.88 -15.28 -10.28
N ALA A 263 -16.57 -16.56 -10.50
CA ALA A 263 -16.67 -17.60 -9.47
C ALA A 263 -15.81 -17.26 -8.24
N HIS A 264 -14.52 -16.99 -8.41
CA HIS A 264 -13.61 -16.65 -7.31
C HIS A 264 -14.02 -15.36 -6.58
N LEU A 265 -14.41 -14.31 -7.31
CA LEU A 265 -14.86 -13.06 -6.70
C LEU A 265 -16.19 -13.21 -5.95
N THR A 266 -17.11 -14.01 -6.49
CA THR A 266 -18.39 -14.34 -5.84
C THR A 266 -18.17 -15.16 -4.56
N GLU A 267 -17.26 -16.13 -4.57
CA GLU A 267 -16.92 -16.90 -3.37
C GLU A 267 -16.32 -16.01 -2.27
N GLY A 268 -15.42 -15.10 -2.66
CA GLY A 268 -14.88 -14.11 -1.75
C GLY A 268 -15.95 -13.23 -1.10
N ILE A 269 -16.88 -12.67 -1.89
CA ILE A 269 -17.92 -11.80 -1.32
C ILE A 269 -18.94 -12.58 -0.47
N TYR A 270 -19.13 -13.88 -0.70
CA TYR A 270 -19.96 -14.73 0.16
C TYR A 270 -19.40 -14.84 1.59
N CYS A 271 -18.08 -14.96 1.74
CA CYS A 271 -17.44 -14.90 3.05
C CYS A 271 -17.72 -13.59 3.82
N ILE A 272 -17.94 -12.48 3.11
CA ILE A 272 -18.33 -11.20 3.73
C ILE A 272 -19.83 -11.17 4.04
N LEU A 273 -20.67 -11.73 3.17
CA LEU A 273 -22.11 -11.85 3.42
C LEU A 273 -22.43 -12.71 4.65
N ASP A 274 -21.60 -13.71 4.97
CA ASP A 274 -21.73 -14.48 6.21
C ASP A 274 -21.59 -13.60 7.47
N GLN A 275 -20.89 -12.47 7.36
CA GLN A 275 -20.70 -11.51 8.46
C GLN A 275 -21.80 -10.45 8.55
N CYS A 276 -22.65 -10.33 7.52
CA CYS A 276 -23.73 -9.35 7.49
C CYS A 276 -24.89 -9.80 8.40
N ILE A 277 -25.22 -8.99 9.39
CA ILE A 277 -26.42 -9.22 10.22
C ILE A 277 -27.68 -8.75 9.49
N GLU A 278 -28.86 -9.07 10.04
CA GLU A 278 -30.14 -8.72 9.41
C GLU A 278 -30.28 -7.20 9.12
N ASN A 279 -29.72 -6.37 9.99
CA ASN A 279 -29.71 -4.91 9.81
C ASN A 279 -28.83 -4.47 8.63
N ASP A 280 -27.72 -5.15 8.34
CA ASP A 280 -26.89 -4.89 7.17
C ASP A 280 -27.65 -5.19 5.87
N ILE A 281 -28.38 -6.31 5.84
CA ILE A 281 -29.21 -6.69 4.71
C ILE A 281 -30.37 -5.70 4.52
N LYS A 282 -31.00 -5.25 5.61
CA LYS A 282 -32.02 -4.18 5.57
C LYS A 282 -31.44 -2.86 5.07
N PHE A 283 -30.23 -2.51 5.49
CA PHE A 283 -29.53 -1.31 5.02
C PHE A 283 -29.26 -1.39 3.52
N LEU A 284 -28.68 -2.48 3.02
CA LEU A 284 -28.42 -2.68 1.59
C LEU A 284 -29.71 -2.55 0.75
N ASN A 285 -30.78 -3.18 1.20
CA ASN A 285 -32.09 -3.15 0.53
C ASN A 285 -32.73 -1.75 0.44
N ARG A 286 -32.38 -0.85 1.36
CA ARG A 286 -32.90 0.53 1.43
C ARG A 286 -32.00 1.54 0.71
N THR A 287 -30.69 1.33 0.75
CA THR A 287 -29.70 2.31 0.26
C THR A 287 -29.31 2.09 -1.20
N LEU A 288 -29.37 0.86 -1.70
CA LEU A 288 -29.04 0.57 -3.09
C LEU A 288 -30.08 1.14 -4.06
N GLN A 289 -29.61 1.79 -5.12
CA GLN A 289 -30.46 2.25 -6.24
C GLN A 289 -31.05 1.05 -6.98
N LYS A 290 -32.15 1.24 -7.71
CA LYS A 290 -32.92 0.15 -8.34
C LYS A 290 -32.07 -0.86 -9.12
N GLY A 291 -31.17 -0.39 -10.00
CA GLY A 291 -30.31 -1.27 -10.79
C GLY A 291 -29.28 -2.06 -9.96
N LEU A 292 -28.72 -1.44 -8.91
CA LEU A 292 -27.82 -2.13 -7.98
C LEU A 292 -28.55 -3.15 -7.12
N LYS A 293 -29.80 -2.84 -6.76
CA LYS A 293 -30.64 -3.74 -5.98
C LYS A 293 -30.97 -5.03 -6.73
N GLU A 294 -31.24 -4.97 -8.03
CA GLU A 294 -31.47 -6.17 -8.85
C GLU A 294 -30.24 -7.09 -8.86
N VAL A 295 -29.04 -6.53 -9.02
CA VAL A 295 -27.77 -7.29 -8.98
C VAL A 295 -27.54 -7.88 -7.58
N PHE A 296 -27.82 -7.11 -6.52
CA PHE A 296 -27.71 -7.59 -5.14
C PHE A 296 -28.71 -8.71 -4.84
N ASP A 297 -29.97 -8.59 -5.27
CA ASP A 297 -31.01 -9.58 -5.04
C ASP A 297 -30.65 -10.92 -5.71
N GLU A 298 -30.10 -10.89 -6.92
CA GLU A 298 -29.57 -12.08 -7.59
C GLU A 298 -28.38 -12.70 -6.83
N LEU A 299 -27.42 -11.86 -6.41
CA LEU A 299 -26.26 -12.31 -5.63
C LEU A 299 -26.69 -12.96 -4.30
N TYR A 300 -27.60 -12.32 -3.57
CA TYR A 300 -28.07 -12.77 -2.26
C TYR A 300 -28.95 -14.03 -2.35
N LYS A 301 -29.73 -14.16 -3.43
CA LYS A 301 -30.47 -15.39 -3.74
C LYS A 301 -29.52 -16.56 -3.98
N ASN A 302 -28.47 -16.35 -4.77
CA ASN A 302 -27.47 -17.39 -5.05
C ASN A 302 -26.68 -17.75 -3.78
N TYR A 303 -26.30 -16.75 -2.98
CA TYR A 303 -25.66 -16.94 -1.67
C TYR A 303 -26.50 -17.83 -0.76
N THR A 304 -27.79 -17.52 -0.59
CA THR A 304 -28.70 -18.27 0.28
C THR A 304 -28.90 -19.71 -0.22
N ARG A 305 -28.98 -19.90 -1.54
CA ARG A 305 -29.28 -21.20 -2.15
C ARG A 305 -28.08 -22.14 -2.16
N TYR A 306 -26.89 -21.64 -2.46
CA TYR A 306 -25.72 -22.48 -2.73
C TYR A 306 -24.67 -22.42 -1.63
N HIS A 307 -24.42 -21.26 -1.03
CA HIS A 307 -23.35 -21.11 -0.03
C HIS A 307 -23.89 -21.35 1.38
N LYS A 308 -24.87 -20.56 1.82
CA LYS A 308 -25.40 -20.62 3.20
C LYS A 308 -26.00 -21.99 3.55
N SER A 309 -26.64 -22.64 2.59
CA SER A 309 -27.23 -23.97 2.75
C SER A 309 -26.18 -25.09 2.90
N GLN A 310 -25.04 -24.98 2.20
CA GLN A 310 -23.94 -25.94 2.29
C GLN A 310 -23.24 -25.83 3.66
N TRP A 311 -22.94 -24.61 4.10
CA TRP A 311 -22.33 -24.36 5.41
C TRP A 311 -23.21 -24.82 6.58
N GLN A 312 -24.53 -24.58 6.52
CA GLN A 312 -25.48 -25.10 7.52
C GLN A 312 -25.65 -26.63 7.46
N GLY A 313 -25.33 -27.25 6.33
CA GLY A 313 -25.27 -28.70 6.18
C GLY A 313 -24.03 -29.27 6.85
N GLU A 314 -22.86 -28.68 6.61
CA GLU A 314 -21.58 -29.11 7.17
C GLU A 314 -21.53 -29.00 8.71
N GLU A 315 -22.03 -27.90 9.29
CA GLU A 315 -22.09 -27.72 10.75
C GLU A 315 -22.92 -28.82 11.45
N LYS A 316 -23.94 -29.37 10.78
CA LYS A 316 -24.77 -30.47 11.31
C LYS A 316 -24.08 -31.84 11.31
N TYR A 317 -23.03 -32.02 10.52
CA TYR A 317 -22.24 -33.27 10.49
C TYR A 317 -20.98 -33.20 11.35
N THR A 318 -20.57 -32.01 11.79
CA THR A 318 -19.40 -31.79 12.65
C THR A 318 -19.74 -31.51 14.12
N ALA A 319 -21.03 -31.49 14.49
CA ALA A 319 -21.52 -31.37 15.87
C ALA A 319 -21.88 -32.75 16.46
#